data_AF-A0A853DEE3-F1
#
_entry.id   AF-A0A853DEE3-F1
#
_cell.length_a   1.000
_cell.length_b   1.000
_cell.length_c   1.000
_cell.angle_alpha   90.00
_cell.angle_beta   90.00
_cell.angle_gamma   90.00
#
_symmetry.space_group_name_H-M   'P 1'
#
loop_
_entity.id
_entity.type
_entity.pdbx_description
1 polymer ?
#
loop_
_entity_poly.entity_id
_entity_poly.type
_entity_poly.pdbx_seq_one_letter_code
_entity_poly.pdbx_strand_id
1 'polypeptide(L)'
;MRLDIPGTGARVLVRDPGPRVAEIVHTLLDGGAVVDVQESGTHPVVRDLAARRLVTVVAAPDLTAYDVVLRDPALEAQEPPRPSTGGRVVLVGGGPGDRGLLTLAGMQALREADVVVCDRLAPLGVLDELDPRPEIIHVGKIPSGAFTPQERINEILVEQAQAGRNVVRFKGGDSFVFGRGGEEWNACVDAGVSVTVIPGVTSSIAAPALAGIPLTHRDVIQGFVVVSGHVAPDDPRSTVDWRAVAETRMTVVVLMGVKTLASIADALVAHGLDPETPAASVADAGLPSQRVARGPLRDIARIGDEADIRPPAVTVIGHSVAALRPQDTGTS
;
A
#
# COMPACT_ATOMS: atom_id res chain seq x y z
N MET A 1 18.27 14.14 -13.92
CA MET A 1 18.80 15.15 -14.87
C MET A 1 19.13 16.38 -14.06
N ARG A 2 20.41 16.79 -13.95
CA ARG A 2 20.72 18.10 -13.33
C ARG A 2 20.37 19.15 -14.38
N LEU A 3 19.20 19.77 -14.24
CA LEU A 3 18.90 21.01 -14.94
C LEU A 3 19.78 22.08 -14.29
N ASP A 4 20.64 22.74 -15.05
CA ASP A 4 21.27 23.99 -14.59
C ASP A 4 20.15 25.03 -14.52
N ILE A 5 19.62 25.22 -13.31
CA ILE A 5 18.53 26.17 -13.06
C ILE A 5 19.15 27.57 -13.07
N PRO A 6 18.62 28.52 -13.87
CA PRO A 6 19.04 29.91 -13.73
C PRO A 6 18.69 30.39 -12.32
N GLY A 7 19.52 31.28 -11.75
CA GLY A 7 19.45 31.65 -10.34
C GLY A 7 18.08 32.10 -9.82
N THR A 8 17.98 32.23 -8.50
CA THR A 8 16.75 32.59 -7.77
C THR A 8 15.98 33.73 -8.45
N GLY A 9 14.69 33.52 -8.72
CA GLY A 9 13.79 34.49 -9.35
C GLY A 9 13.60 34.33 -10.86
N ALA A 10 14.28 33.40 -11.51
CA ALA A 10 14.09 33.12 -12.94
C ALA A 10 12.64 32.69 -13.25
N ARG A 11 12.04 33.28 -14.29
CA ARG A 11 10.73 32.89 -14.80
C ARG A 11 10.88 31.73 -15.78
N VAL A 12 10.32 30.58 -15.43
CA VAL A 12 10.42 29.35 -16.23
C VAL A 12 9.04 28.93 -16.70
N LEU A 13 8.89 28.71 -18.01
CA LEU A 13 7.70 28.12 -18.59
C LEU A 13 7.92 26.64 -18.85
N VAL A 14 7.07 25.76 -18.30
CA VAL A 14 6.99 24.35 -18.68
C VAL A 14 5.91 24.19 -19.76
N ARG A 15 6.34 23.94 -20.99
CA ARG A 15 5.47 23.64 -22.14
C ARG A 15 5.21 22.16 -22.26
N ASP A 16 4.03 21.84 -22.75
CA ASP A 16 3.58 20.48 -23.05
C ASP A 16 3.83 19.54 -21.83
N PRO A 17 3.20 19.79 -20.67
CA PRO A 17 3.47 19.06 -19.44
C PRO A 17 3.17 17.56 -19.61
N GLY A 18 4.18 16.73 -19.36
CA GLY A 18 4.09 15.28 -19.40
C GLY A 18 4.04 14.65 -18.00
N PRO A 19 4.21 13.31 -17.90
CA PRO A 19 4.06 12.57 -16.65
C PRO A 19 5.00 13.02 -15.51
N ARG A 20 6.13 13.66 -15.85
CA ARG A 20 7.13 14.13 -14.87
C ARG A 20 6.96 15.60 -14.49
N VAL A 21 5.90 16.27 -14.94
CA VAL A 21 5.68 17.70 -14.68
C VAL A 21 5.79 18.06 -13.20
N ALA A 22 5.32 17.21 -12.27
CA ALA A 22 5.48 17.47 -10.84
C ALA A 22 6.94 17.49 -10.37
N GLU A 23 7.76 16.53 -10.80
CA GLU A 23 9.18 16.45 -10.45
C GLU A 23 9.93 17.68 -10.99
N ILE A 24 9.67 18.04 -12.25
CA ILE A 24 10.28 19.20 -12.92
C ILE A 24 9.92 20.48 -12.17
N VAL A 25 8.63 20.68 -11.89
CA VAL A 25 8.12 21.86 -11.16
C VAL A 25 8.78 21.95 -9.78
N HIS A 26 8.80 20.87 -9.01
CA HIS A 26 9.41 20.89 -7.68
C HIS A 26 10.91 21.19 -7.72
N THR A 27 11.64 20.59 -8.67
CA THR A 27 13.07 20.87 -8.86
C THR A 27 13.33 22.35 -9.15
N LEU A 28 12.50 22.98 -10.00
CA LEU A 28 12.60 24.39 -10.34
C LEU A 28 12.27 25.30 -9.14
N LEU A 29 11.21 24.98 -8.40
CA LEU A 29 10.80 25.72 -7.21
C LEU A 29 11.87 25.63 -6.11
N ASP A 30 12.46 24.46 -5.90
CA ASP A 30 13.57 24.27 -4.96
C ASP A 30 14.81 25.08 -5.35
N GLY A 31 15.02 25.28 -6.67
CA GLY A 31 16.02 26.20 -7.22
C GLY A 31 15.66 27.69 -7.11
N GLY A 32 14.46 28.02 -6.63
CA GLY A 32 13.97 29.39 -6.46
C GLY A 32 13.40 30.03 -7.73
N ALA A 33 13.04 29.24 -8.74
CA ALA A 33 12.38 29.75 -9.95
C ALA A 33 10.90 30.07 -9.71
N VAL A 34 10.35 30.98 -10.52
CA VAL A 34 8.90 31.20 -10.65
C VAL A 34 8.42 30.39 -11.85
N VAL A 35 7.52 29.44 -11.62
CA VAL A 35 7.15 28.45 -12.62
C VAL A 35 5.74 28.68 -13.14
N ASP A 36 5.61 28.89 -14.44
CA ASP A 36 4.34 28.87 -15.16
C ASP A 36 4.28 27.60 -16.02
N VAL A 37 3.10 27.00 -16.15
CA VAL A 37 2.88 25.77 -16.93
C VAL A 37 1.90 26.07 -18.05
N GLN A 38 2.25 25.72 -19.28
CA GLN A 38 1.34 25.88 -20.42
C GLN A 38 0.12 24.99 -20.22
N GLU A 39 -1.08 25.54 -20.45
CA GLU A 39 -2.31 24.78 -20.41
C GLU A 39 -2.25 23.62 -21.42
N SER A 40 -2.41 22.40 -20.91
CA SER A 40 -2.49 21.19 -21.71
C SER A 40 -3.64 20.34 -21.20
N GLY A 41 -4.83 20.60 -21.74
CA GLY A 41 -6.04 19.82 -21.47
C GLY A 41 -6.34 19.58 -19.98
N THR A 42 -6.85 18.40 -19.67
CA THR A 42 -7.29 18.00 -18.32
C THR A 42 -6.19 17.39 -17.45
N HIS A 43 -4.90 17.77 -17.64
CA HIS A 43 -3.80 17.13 -16.93
C HIS A 43 -3.96 17.24 -15.39
N PRO A 44 -4.25 16.13 -14.67
CA PRO A 44 -4.70 16.20 -13.28
C PRO A 44 -3.60 16.71 -12.33
N VAL A 45 -2.34 16.37 -12.61
CA VAL A 45 -1.19 16.85 -11.84
C VAL A 45 -1.00 18.36 -11.94
N VAL A 46 -1.12 18.93 -13.15
CA VAL A 46 -1.01 20.40 -13.35
C VAL A 46 -2.12 21.12 -12.59
N ARG A 47 -3.33 20.55 -12.58
CA ARG A 47 -4.47 21.08 -11.81
C ARG A 47 -4.20 21.04 -10.30
N ASP A 48 -3.65 19.95 -9.78
CA ASP A 48 -3.27 19.84 -8.36
C ASP A 48 -2.17 20.84 -7.98
N LEU A 49 -1.12 20.98 -8.79
CA LEU A 49 -0.05 21.96 -8.58
C LEU A 49 -0.60 23.41 -8.57
N ALA A 50 -1.49 23.74 -9.51
CA ALA A 50 -2.14 25.04 -9.56
C ALA A 50 -3.07 25.28 -8.35
N ALA A 51 -3.85 24.27 -7.94
CA ALA A 51 -4.73 24.34 -6.77
C ALA A 51 -3.95 24.60 -5.47
N ARG A 52 -2.72 24.08 -5.38
CA ARG A 52 -1.78 24.32 -4.28
C ARG A 52 -1.03 25.65 -4.40
N ARG A 53 -1.27 26.44 -5.46
CA ARG A 53 -0.60 27.71 -5.77
C ARG A 53 0.91 27.55 -5.96
N LEU A 54 1.36 26.40 -6.45
CA LEU A 54 2.77 26.13 -6.75
C LEU A 54 3.17 26.64 -8.14
N VAL A 55 2.22 26.74 -9.06
CA VAL A 55 2.43 27.20 -10.44
C VAL A 55 1.26 28.06 -10.92
N THR A 56 1.50 28.89 -11.94
CA THR A 56 0.42 29.52 -12.73
C THR A 56 0.17 28.70 -13.99
N VAL A 57 -1.08 28.45 -14.35
CA VAL A 57 -1.42 27.82 -15.63
C VAL A 57 -1.70 28.91 -16.67
N VAL A 58 -1.04 28.83 -17.83
CA VAL A 58 -1.11 29.87 -18.87
C VAL A 58 -1.56 29.25 -20.19
N ALA A 59 -2.70 29.68 -20.72
CA ALA A 59 -3.31 29.13 -21.94
C ALA A 59 -2.48 29.38 -23.20
N ALA A 60 -2.03 30.62 -23.39
CA ALA A 60 -1.25 31.06 -24.53
C ALA A 60 -0.07 31.92 -24.04
N PRO A 61 1.02 31.28 -23.57
CA PRO A 61 2.15 32.01 -23.00
C PRO A 61 2.94 32.75 -24.09
N ASP A 62 3.26 34.02 -23.84
CA ASP A 62 4.29 34.73 -24.60
C ASP A 62 5.67 34.20 -24.20
N LEU A 63 6.31 33.47 -25.10
CA LEU A 63 7.59 32.80 -24.82
C LEU A 63 8.72 33.78 -24.53
N THR A 64 8.60 35.04 -24.96
CA THR A 64 9.62 36.07 -24.72
C THR A 64 9.59 36.62 -23.29
N ALA A 65 8.52 36.34 -22.53
CA ALA A 65 8.37 36.75 -21.14
C ALA A 65 9.05 35.81 -20.12
N TYR A 66 9.75 34.77 -20.60
CA TYR A 66 10.37 33.74 -19.77
C TYR A 66 11.87 33.66 -20.02
N ASP A 67 12.62 33.51 -18.92
CA ASP A 67 14.07 33.33 -18.96
C ASP A 67 14.43 31.94 -19.52
N VAL A 68 13.57 30.95 -19.24
CA VAL A 68 13.72 29.58 -19.75
C VAL A 68 12.37 29.03 -20.15
N VAL A 69 12.33 28.38 -21.32
CA VAL A 69 11.20 27.57 -21.77
C VAL A 69 11.64 26.11 -21.80
N LEU A 70 11.12 25.31 -20.88
CA LEU A 70 11.35 23.88 -20.83
C LEU A 70 10.19 23.16 -21.51
N ARG A 71 10.50 22.14 -22.29
CA ARG A 71 9.53 21.10 -22.65
C ARG A 71 9.81 19.87 -21.83
N ASP A 72 8.77 19.15 -21.41
CA ASP A 72 8.98 17.85 -20.77
C ASP A 72 9.59 16.88 -21.82
N PRO A 73 10.87 16.47 -21.69
CA PRO A 73 11.48 15.56 -22.65
C PRO A 73 10.83 14.17 -22.61
N ALA A 74 10.01 13.85 -21.61
CA ALA A 74 9.26 12.60 -21.55
C ALA A 74 8.18 12.47 -22.64
N LEU A 75 7.84 13.55 -23.36
CA LEU A 75 7.01 13.45 -24.57
C LEU A 75 7.77 12.89 -25.78
N GLU A 76 9.10 13.05 -25.83
CA GLU A 76 9.96 12.42 -26.85
C GLU A 76 10.54 11.09 -26.35
N ALA A 77 10.69 10.92 -25.03
CA ALA A 77 11.19 9.70 -24.40
C ALA A 77 10.05 8.82 -23.86
N GLN A 78 9.23 8.29 -24.76
CA GLN A 78 8.58 6.99 -24.55
C GLN A 78 9.53 5.83 -24.90
N GLU A 79 10.85 6.00 -24.72
CA GLU A 79 11.68 4.82 -24.53
C GLU A 79 11.50 4.39 -23.07
N PRO A 80 10.99 3.15 -22.81
CA PRO A 80 11.11 2.58 -21.47
C PRO A 80 12.56 2.73 -21.00
N PRO A 81 12.82 2.89 -19.70
CA PRO A 81 14.20 2.96 -19.20
C PRO A 81 14.99 1.85 -19.89
N ARG A 82 16.02 2.23 -20.65
CA ARG A 82 16.81 1.26 -21.42
C ARG A 82 17.14 0.13 -20.46
N PRO A 83 16.84 -1.14 -20.82
CA PRO A 83 17.01 -2.24 -19.90
C PRO A 83 18.43 -2.12 -19.33
N SER A 84 18.52 -1.96 -18.01
CA SER A 84 19.78 -2.26 -17.34
C SER A 84 20.18 -3.64 -17.85
N THR A 85 21.44 -3.82 -18.23
CA THR A 85 21.94 -5.11 -18.74
C THR A 85 21.85 -6.25 -17.70
N GLY A 86 21.15 -6.06 -16.59
CA GLY A 86 20.78 -7.05 -15.58
C GLY A 86 19.31 -6.88 -15.18
N GLY A 87 18.72 -7.98 -14.70
CA GLY A 87 17.33 -8.01 -14.27
C GLY A 87 17.10 -7.23 -12.98
N ARG A 88 15.82 -7.15 -12.59
CA ARG A 88 15.38 -6.34 -11.45
C ARG A 88 14.24 -7.00 -10.71
N VAL A 89 14.01 -6.59 -9.47
CA VAL A 89 12.86 -6.99 -8.67
C VAL A 89 11.98 -5.78 -8.36
N VAL A 90 10.68 -5.92 -8.54
CA VAL A 90 9.68 -4.93 -8.12
C VAL A 90 8.79 -5.58 -7.06
N LEU A 91 8.85 -5.07 -5.82
CA LEU A 91 7.93 -5.49 -4.76
C LEU A 91 6.61 -4.75 -4.92
N VAL A 92 5.53 -5.47 -5.24
CA VAL A 92 4.21 -4.88 -5.51
C VAL A 92 3.21 -5.30 -4.46
N GLY A 93 2.69 -4.31 -3.72
CA GLY A 93 1.54 -4.48 -2.85
C GLY A 93 0.24 -4.55 -3.66
N GLY A 94 -0.47 -5.68 -3.57
CA GLY A 94 -1.65 -5.99 -4.35
C GLY A 94 -2.96 -5.45 -3.80
N GLY A 95 -2.98 -4.92 -2.56
CA GLY A 95 -4.23 -4.56 -1.90
C GLY A 95 -4.89 -5.74 -1.17
N PRO A 96 -6.04 -5.51 -0.50
CA PRO A 96 -6.65 -6.47 0.43
C PRO A 96 -7.34 -7.67 -0.25
N GLY A 97 -7.60 -7.60 -1.55
CA GLY A 97 -8.28 -8.67 -2.31
C GLY A 97 -9.01 -8.15 -3.55
N ASP A 98 -9.79 -7.07 -3.41
CA ASP A 98 -10.48 -6.44 -4.54
C ASP A 98 -9.47 -5.84 -5.54
N ARG A 99 -9.59 -6.23 -6.82
CA ARG A 99 -8.77 -5.69 -7.91
C ARG A 99 -8.90 -4.17 -8.07
N GLY A 100 -10.04 -3.59 -7.70
CA GLY A 100 -10.26 -2.14 -7.72
C GLY A 100 -9.36 -1.37 -6.75
N LEU A 101 -8.74 -2.07 -5.80
CA LEU A 101 -7.80 -1.51 -4.82
C LEU A 101 -6.33 -1.78 -5.18
N LEU A 102 -6.07 -2.42 -6.33
CA LEU A 102 -4.72 -2.48 -6.90
C LEU A 102 -4.34 -1.11 -7.47
N THR A 103 -3.12 -0.65 -7.18
CA THR A 103 -2.65 0.63 -7.70
C THR A 103 -2.40 0.54 -9.22
N LEU A 104 -2.57 1.67 -9.92
CA LEU A 104 -2.26 1.74 -11.35
C LEU A 104 -0.79 1.37 -11.65
N ALA A 105 0.13 1.79 -10.77
CA ALA A 105 1.54 1.42 -10.86
C ALA A 105 1.76 -0.09 -10.67
N GLY A 106 1.02 -0.72 -9.74
CA GLY A 106 1.09 -2.17 -9.52
C GLY A 106 0.59 -2.96 -10.73
N MET A 107 -0.54 -2.54 -11.32
CA MET A 107 -1.05 -3.12 -12.56
C MET A 107 -0.06 -2.95 -13.72
N GLN A 108 0.57 -1.77 -13.85
CA GLN A 108 1.57 -1.55 -14.89
C GLN A 108 2.79 -2.45 -14.71
N ALA A 109 3.31 -2.58 -13.48
CA ALA A 109 4.43 -3.47 -13.20
C ALA A 109 4.11 -4.94 -13.53
N LEU A 110 2.89 -5.40 -13.22
CA LEU A 110 2.44 -6.75 -13.57
C LEU A 110 2.40 -6.99 -15.08
N ARG A 111 1.97 -6.00 -15.87
CA ARG A 111 1.94 -6.11 -17.35
C ARG A 111 3.33 -6.12 -17.98
N GLU A 112 4.30 -5.48 -17.34
CA GLU A 112 5.70 -5.43 -17.81
C GLU A 112 6.54 -6.60 -17.30
N ALA A 113 6.01 -7.42 -16.40
CA ALA A 113 6.76 -8.50 -15.76
C ALA A 113 7.11 -9.60 -16.77
N ASP A 114 8.33 -10.13 -16.67
CA ASP A 114 8.67 -11.41 -17.28
C ASP A 114 8.21 -12.56 -16.37
N VAL A 115 8.34 -12.36 -15.06
CA VAL A 115 8.02 -13.34 -14.02
C VAL A 115 7.29 -12.68 -12.87
N VAL A 116 6.20 -13.28 -12.40
CA VAL A 116 5.49 -12.87 -11.20
C VAL A 116 5.62 -13.95 -10.14
N VAL A 117 6.25 -13.60 -9.02
CA VAL A 117 6.34 -14.44 -7.81
C VAL A 117 5.26 -14.01 -6.83
N CYS A 118 4.24 -14.84 -6.63
CA CYS A 118 3.06 -14.48 -5.85
C CYS A 118 2.77 -15.44 -4.69
N ASP A 119 2.22 -14.88 -3.60
CA ASP A 119 1.68 -15.66 -2.48
C ASP A 119 0.15 -15.77 -2.58
N ARG A 120 -0.43 -16.59 -1.69
CA ARG A 120 -1.87 -16.89 -1.69
C ARG A 120 -2.75 -15.68 -1.38
N LEU A 121 -2.21 -14.66 -0.71
CA LEU A 121 -2.99 -13.48 -0.30
C LEU A 121 -3.02 -12.39 -1.36
N ALA A 122 -2.21 -12.51 -2.41
CA ALA A 122 -2.25 -11.59 -3.53
C ALA A 122 -3.60 -11.74 -4.30
N PRO A 123 -4.13 -10.67 -4.92
CA PRO A 123 -5.29 -10.74 -5.81
C PRO A 123 -5.01 -11.52 -7.10
N LEU A 124 -4.98 -12.85 -7.02
CA LEU A 124 -4.53 -13.72 -8.11
C LEU A 124 -5.37 -13.61 -9.37
N GLY A 125 -6.66 -13.25 -9.26
CA GLY A 125 -7.54 -13.07 -10.41
C GLY A 125 -7.07 -12.00 -11.41
N VAL A 126 -6.28 -11.03 -10.95
CA VAL A 126 -5.66 -10.02 -11.84
C VAL A 126 -4.66 -10.66 -12.81
N LEU A 127 -3.99 -11.74 -12.40
CA LEU A 127 -2.94 -12.39 -13.20
C LEU A 127 -3.50 -13.12 -14.42
N ASP A 128 -4.79 -13.48 -14.40
CA ASP A 128 -5.48 -14.13 -15.52
C ASP A 128 -5.87 -13.13 -16.62
N GLU A 129 -5.86 -11.83 -16.33
CA GLU A 129 -6.18 -10.74 -17.28
C GLU A 129 -4.94 -10.19 -18.01
N LEU A 130 -3.74 -10.67 -17.69
CA LEU A 130 -2.50 -10.14 -18.25
C LEU A 130 -2.21 -10.71 -19.65
N ASP A 131 -1.88 -9.82 -20.58
CA ASP A 131 -1.47 -10.14 -21.94
C ASP A 131 -0.31 -9.21 -22.39
N PRO A 132 0.89 -9.75 -22.74
CA PRO A 132 1.27 -11.16 -22.64
C PRO A 132 1.29 -11.65 -21.19
N ARG A 133 0.99 -12.94 -20.98
CA ARG A 133 0.99 -13.53 -19.64
C ARG A 133 2.42 -13.80 -19.16
N PRO A 134 2.84 -13.29 -17.99
CA PRO A 134 4.15 -13.60 -17.42
C PRO A 134 4.23 -15.04 -16.90
N GLU A 135 5.45 -15.53 -16.69
CA GLU A 135 5.66 -16.77 -15.93
C GLU A 135 5.20 -16.57 -14.48
N ILE A 136 4.35 -17.43 -13.96
CA ILE A 136 3.83 -17.31 -12.58
C ILE A 136 4.48 -18.36 -11.67
N ILE A 137 5.11 -17.90 -10.59
CA ILE A 137 5.70 -18.73 -9.54
C ILE A 137 4.91 -18.56 -8.24
N HIS A 138 4.16 -19.59 -7.85
CA HIS A 138 3.38 -19.57 -6.61
C HIS A 138 4.24 -20.01 -5.40
N VAL A 139 4.40 -19.13 -4.41
CA VAL A 139 5.16 -19.40 -3.17
C VAL A 139 4.29 -19.61 -1.93
N GLY A 140 2.97 -19.40 -2.04
CA GLY A 140 2.01 -19.33 -0.92
C GLY A 140 1.42 -20.64 -0.37
N LYS A 141 2.02 -21.80 -0.67
CA LYS A 141 1.48 -23.18 -0.50
C LYS A 141 0.40 -23.59 -1.52
N ILE A 142 0.66 -24.75 -2.15
CA ILE A 142 -0.31 -25.61 -2.81
C ILE A 142 -1.07 -26.39 -1.71
N PRO A 143 -2.38 -26.69 -1.82
CA PRO A 143 -3.06 -27.59 -0.89
C PRO A 143 -2.27 -28.90 -0.79
N SER A 144 -1.86 -29.31 0.42
CA SER A 144 -1.00 -30.47 0.75
C SER A 144 0.54 -30.36 0.63
N GLY A 145 1.09 -29.20 0.25
CA GLY A 145 2.55 -29.00 0.11
C GLY A 145 3.30 -28.50 1.36
N ALA A 146 4.61 -28.78 1.40
CA ALA A 146 5.54 -28.16 2.37
C ALA A 146 5.55 -26.63 2.23
N PHE A 147 5.69 -25.91 3.34
CA PHE A 147 5.82 -24.45 3.35
C PHE A 147 7.13 -24.05 2.64
N THR A 148 7.08 -23.17 1.64
CA THR A 148 8.30 -22.58 1.06
C THR A 148 8.92 -21.66 2.11
N PRO A 149 10.13 -21.96 2.62
CA PRO A 149 10.81 -21.08 3.56
C PRO A 149 11.08 -19.71 2.92
N GLN A 150 11.16 -18.65 3.72
CA GLN A 150 11.38 -17.31 3.18
C GLN A 150 12.71 -17.20 2.45
N GLU A 151 13.72 -17.91 2.94
CA GLU A 151 15.04 -18.02 2.33
C GLU A 151 14.92 -18.51 0.89
N ARG A 152 14.06 -19.51 0.64
CA ARG A 152 13.82 -20.00 -0.72
C ARG A 152 13.07 -18.99 -1.59
N ILE A 153 12.14 -18.22 -1.02
CA ILE A 153 11.46 -17.13 -1.76
C ILE A 153 12.48 -16.08 -2.18
N ASN A 154 13.38 -15.70 -1.26
CA ASN A 154 14.44 -14.75 -1.53
C ASN A 154 15.38 -15.24 -2.64
N GLU A 155 15.79 -16.51 -2.58
CA GLU A 155 16.60 -17.15 -3.63
C GLU A 155 15.91 -17.10 -4.99
N ILE A 156 14.62 -17.44 -5.07
CA ILE A 156 13.85 -17.38 -6.33
C ILE A 156 13.89 -15.97 -6.93
N LEU A 157 13.69 -14.92 -6.11
CA LEU A 157 13.74 -13.54 -6.59
C LEU A 157 15.11 -13.18 -7.16
N VAL A 158 16.18 -13.57 -6.46
CA VAL A 158 17.56 -13.33 -6.87
C VAL A 158 17.90 -14.10 -8.14
N GLU A 159 17.61 -15.41 -8.19
CA GLU A 159 17.86 -16.30 -9.33
C GLU A 159 17.22 -15.75 -10.61
N GLN A 160 15.95 -15.35 -10.53
CA GLN A 160 15.19 -14.84 -11.67
C GLN A 160 15.72 -13.49 -12.15
N ALA A 161 16.06 -12.58 -11.24
CA ALA A 161 16.62 -11.29 -11.60
C ALA A 161 18.05 -11.39 -12.17
N GLN A 162 18.89 -12.28 -11.62
CA GLN A 162 20.24 -12.55 -12.16
C GLN A 162 20.19 -13.21 -13.54
N ALA A 163 19.11 -13.91 -13.88
CA ALA A 163 18.83 -14.39 -15.23
C ALA A 163 18.40 -13.26 -16.20
N GLY A 164 18.47 -11.99 -15.80
CA GLY A 164 18.18 -10.84 -16.64
C GLY A 164 16.70 -10.45 -16.69
N ARG A 165 15.84 -11.07 -15.88
CA ARG A 165 14.38 -10.91 -15.96
C ARG A 165 13.87 -9.74 -15.14
N ASN A 166 12.77 -9.13 -15.58
CA ASN A 166 11.94 -8.23 -14.80
C ASN A 166 11.01 -9.03 -13.89
N VAL A 167 11.36 -9.12 -12.61
CA VAL A 167 10.65 -9.92 -11.62
C VAL A 167 9.70 -9.04 -10.82
N VAL A 168 8.42 -9.41 -10.76
CA VAL A 168 7.46 -8.81 -9.84
C VAL A 168 7.20 -9.75 -8.66
N ARG A 169 7.51 -9.32 -7.44
CA ARG A 169 7.07 -10.00 -6.22
C ARG A 169 5.70 -9.44 -5.83
N PHE A 170 4.63 -10.16 -6.19
CA PHE A 170 3.25 -9.73 -5.99
C PHE A 170 2.70 -10.25 -4.66
N LYS A 171 2.33 -9.34 -3.76
CA LYS A 171 1.99 -9.66 -2.36
C LYS A 171 0.60 -9.15 -2.01
N GLY A 172 -0.12 -9.84 -1.13
CA GLY A 172 -1.35 -9.30 -0.56
C GLY A 172 -1.09 -8.05 0.31
N GLY A 173 -2.00 -7.08 0.28
CA GLY A 173 -1.91 -5.84 1.05
C GLY A 173 -0.75 -4.95 0.60
N ASP A 174 0.15 -4.65 1.52
CA ASP A 174 1.37 -3.87 1.29
C ASP A 174 2.62 -4.70 1.61
N SER A 175 3.68 -4.54 0.82
CA SER A 175 4.92 -5.32 0.94
C SER A 175 5.62 -5.14 2.29
N PHE A 176 5.48 -3.97 2.92
CA PHE A 176 6.20 -3.61 4.15
C PHE A 176 5.33 -3.65 5.41
N VAL A 177 4.02 -3.91 5.29
CA VAL A 177 3.14 -4.11 6.46
C VAL A 177 2.97 -5.60 6.74
N PHE A 178 3.84 -6.14 7.61
CA PHE A 178 3.92 -7.57 7.95
C PHE A 178 4.03 -8.53 6.75
N GLY A 179 4.43 -8.01 5.59
CA GLY A 179 4.59 -8.77 4.35
C GLY A 179 5.97 -9.41 4.20
N ARG A 180 6.94 -9.12 5.08
CA ARG A 180 8.36 -9.54 4.94
C ARG A 180 9.08 -8.97 3.71
N GLY A 181 8.54 -7.92 3.09
CA GLY A 181 9.18 -7.28 1.93
C GLY A 181 10.56 -6.70 2.24
N GLY A 182 10.84 -6.31 3.48
CA GLY A 182 12.18 -5.85 3.89
C GLY A 182 13.24 -6.95 3.85
N GLU A 183 12.88 -8.19 4.17
CA GLU A 183 13.78 -9.34 4.06
C GLU A 183 14.07 -9.68 2.60
N GLU A 184 13.02 -9.66 1.76
CA GLU A 184 13.11 -9.88 0.32
C GLU A 184 13.98 -8.79 -0.35
N TRP A 185 13.81 -7.52 0.06
CA TRP A 185 14.63 -6.39 -0.38
C TRP A 185 16.11 -6.60 -0.04
N ASN A 186 16.43 -6.87 1.23
CA ASN A 186 17.80 -7.04 1.68
C ASN A 186 18.51 -8.17 0.95
N ALA A 187 17.86 -9.32 0.78
CA ALA A 187 18.44 -10.45 0.06
C ALA A 187 18.76 -10.13 -1.41
N CYS A 188 17.91 -9.34 -2.07
CA CYS A 188 18.17 -8.88 -3.44
C CYS A 188 19.34 -7.90 -3.49
N VAL A 189 19.38 -6.92 -2.58
CA VAL A 189 20.47 -5.93 -2.51
C VAL A 189 21.81 -6.59 -2.20
N ASP A 190 21.84 -7.55 -1.26
CA ASP A 190 23.04 -8.31 -0.91
C ASP A 190 23.56 -9.13 -2.11
N ALA A 191 22.68 -9.55 -3.02
CA ALA A 191 23.01 -10.25 -4.25
C ALA A 191 23.29 -9.33 -5.46
N GLY A 192 23.32 -8.00 -5.25
CA GLY A 192 23.57 -7.01 -6.30
C GLY A 192 22.39 -6.79 -7.27
N VAL A 193 21.18 -7.23 -6.89
CA VAL A 193 19.95 -7.06 -7.68
C VAL A 193 19.30 -5.72 -7.36
N SER A 194 18.93 -4.96 -8.39
CA SER A 194 18.17 -3.72 -8.21
C SER A 194 16.73 -4.00 -7.79
N VAL A 195 16.24 -3.25 -6.80
CA VAL A 195 14.89 -3.43 -6.25
C VAL A 195 14.15 -2.09 -6.24
N THR A 196 12.87 -2.12 -6.59
CA THR A 196 11.93 -1.00 -6.36
C THR A 196 10.69 -1.48 -5.62
N VAL A 197 9.96 -0.56 -4.99
CA VAL A 197 8.73 -0.86 -4.26
C VAL A 197 7.58 -0.05 -4.82
N ILE A 198 6.46 -0.73 -5.08
CA ILE A 198 5.18 -0.12 -5.36
C ILE A 198 4.26 -0.43 -4.17
N PRO A 199 3.93 0.60 -3.35
CA PRO A 199 3.06 0.41 -2.20
C PRO A 199 1.67 -0.11 -2.59
N GLY A 200 1.07 -0.87 -1.69
CA GLY A 200 -0.29 -1.38 -1.83
C GLY A 200 -1.22 -0.84 -0.74
N VAL A 201 -2.53 -0.95 -0.97
CA VAL A 201 -3.51 -0.62 0.07
C VAL A 201 -3.51 -1.74 1.12
N THR A 202 -2.90 -1.48 2.27
CA THR A 202 -2.81 -2.48 3.35
C THR A 202 -4.18 -2.88 3.90
N SER A 203 -4.33 -4.15 4.27
CA SER A 203 -5.54 -4.66 4.93
C SER A 203 -5.79 -4.01 6.29
N SER A 204 -4.74 -3.49 6.95
CA SER A 204 -4.89 -2.77 8.21
C SER A 204 -5.75 -1.51 8.09
N ILE A 205 -5.84 -0.91 6.89
CA ILE A 205 -6.67 0.27 6.60
C ILE A 205 -7.91 -0.12 5.80
N ALA A 206 -7.74 -0.96 4.77
CA ALA A 206 -8.83 -1.28 3.86
C ALA A 206 -9.93 -2.12 4.52
N ALA A 207 -9.58 -3.12 5.34
CA ALA A 207 -10.58 -3.99 5.95
C ALA A 207 -11.53 -3.22 6.90
N PRO A 208 -11.04 -2.35 7.80
CA PRO A 208 -11.90 -1.44 8.56
C PRO A 208 -12.76 -0.56 7.66
N ALA A 209 -12.16 0.11 6.67
CA ALA A 209 -12.86 1.05 5.81
C ALA A 209 -14.00 0.40 5.01
N LEU A 210 -13.76 -0.79 4.43
CA LEU A 210 -14.76 -1.58 3.70
C LEU A 210 -15.84 -2.18 4.60
N ALA A 211 -15.59 -2.25 5.91
CA ALA A 211 -16.58 -2.57 6.92
C ALA A 211 -17.23 -1.31 7.54
N GLY A 212 -17.01 -0.11 6.99
CA GLY A 212 -17.58 1.13 7.52
C GLY A 212 -17.01 1.52 8.89
N ILE A 213 -15.74 1.22 9.14
CA ILE A 213 -15.03 1.57 10.38
C ILE A 213 -13.86 2.49 10.03
N PRO A 214 -13.92 3.79 10.39
CA PRO A 214 -12.78 4.67 10.26
C PRO A 214 -11.76 4.33 11.36
N LEU A 215 -10.47 4.44 11.06
CA LEU A 215 -9.42 4.24 12.07
C LEU A 215 -9.19 5.49 12.93
N THR A 216 -9.49 6.65 12.37
CA THR A 216 -9.44 7.95 13.03
C THR A 216 -10.72 8.71 12.77
N HIS A 217 -11.20 9.44 13.76
CA HIS A 217 -12.34 10.35 13.60
C HIS A 217 -12.12 11.52 14.55
N ARG A 218 -12.19 12.77 14.06
CA ARG A 218 -11.72 13.97 14.78
C ARG A 218 -12.23 14.07 16.21
N ASP A 219 -13.51 13.77 16.42
CA ASP A 219 -14.18 13.88 17.73
C ASP A 219 -14.10 12.59 18.57
N VAL A 220 -13.43 11.54 18.08
CA VAL A 220 -13.36 10.22 18.73
C VAL A 220 -11.92 9.83 19.02
N ILE A 221 -11.06 9.81 17.99
CA ILE A 221 -9.66 9.38 18.12
C ILE A 221 -8.77 9.95 17.01
N GLN A 222 -7.56 10.37 17.37
CA GLN A 222 -6.60 11.05 16.50
C GLN A 222 -5.43 10.18 16.05
N GLY A 223 -5.45 8.89 16.37
CA GLY A 223 -4.37 7.96 16.03
C GLY A 223 -4.83 6.51 16.12
N PHE A 224 -4.01 5.63 15.55
CA PHE A 224 -4.21 4.20 15.60
C PHE A 224 -2.86 3.48 15.62
N VAL A 225 -2.85 2.26 16.15
CA VAL A 225 -1.66 1.39 16.21
C VAL A 225 -1.98 0.11 15.44
N VAL A 226 -1.01 -0.39 14.68
CA VAL A 226 -1.13 -1.65 13.95
C VAL A 226 -0.15 -2.65 14.54
N VAL A 227 -0.64 -3.82 14.96
CA VAL A 227 0.17 -4.89 15.57
C VAL A 227 -0.07 -6.24 14.90
N SER A 228 0.92 -7.12 14.99
CA SER A 228 0.77 -8.52 14.63
C SER A 228 0.33 -9.32 15.87
N GLY A 229 -0.78 -10.03 15.74
CA GLY A 229 -1.24 -11.02 16.72
C GLY A 229 -0.84 -12.44 16.37
N HIS A 230 0.16 -12.66 15.49
CA HIS A 230 0.50 -14.01 15.01
C HIS A 230 0.81 -15.01 16.14
N VAL A 231 1.39 -14.53 17.24
CA VAL A 231 1.64 -15.28 18.47
C VAL A 231 0.89 -14.63 19.63
N ALA A 232 0.62 -15.40 20.69
CA ALA A 232 -0.08 -14.92 21.87
C ALA A 232 0.77 -13.87 22.63
N PRO A 233 0.15 -12.98 23.43
CA PRO A 233 0.87 -11.97 24.20
C PRO A 233 1.99 -12.48 25.11
N ASP A 234 1.83 -13.67 25.68
CA ASP A 234 2.76 -14.32 26.60
C ASP A 234 3.81 -15.22 25.89
N ASP A 235 3.72 -15.37 24.57
CA ASP A 235 4.67 -16.14 23.79
C ASP A 235 6.05 -15.42 23.76
N PRO A 236 7.18 -16.10 24.01
CA PRO A 236 8.51 -15.48 23.97
C PRO A 236 8.88 -14.83 22.63
N ARG A 237 8.20 -15.19 21.53
CA ARG A 237 8.38 -14.61 20.20
C ARG A 237 7.60 -13.31 20.02
N SER A 238 6.69 -12.99 20.93
CA SER A 238 5.89 -11.77 20.92
C SER A 238 6.79 -10.59 21.29
N THR A 239 7.00 -9.68 20.34
CA THR A 239 7.79 -8.46 20.56
C THR A 239 6.92 -7.24 20.88
N VAL A 240 5.59 -7.42 20.91
CA VAL A 240 4.63 -6.34 21.14
C VAL A 240 4.50 -6.07 22.63
N ASP A 241 4.69 -4.81 23.04
CA ASP A 241 4.36 -4.36 24.40
C ASP A 241 2.85 -4.12 24.51
N TRP A 242 2.11 -5.16 24.88
CA TRP A 242 0.65 -5.12 25.00
C TRP A 242 0.15 -4.15 26.07
N ARG A 243 0.97 -3.86 27.07
CA ARG A 243 0.67 -2.84 28.07
C ARG A 243 0.73 -1.45 27.45
N ALA A 244 1.81 -1.12 26.75
CA ALA A 244 1.94 0.16 26.07
C ALA A 244 0.82 0.36 25.04
N VAL A 245 0.48 -0.69 24.28
CA VAL A 245 -0.64 -0.67 23.32
C VAL A 245 -1.96 -0.30 24.01
N ALA A 246 -2.30 -0.97 25.13
CA ALA A 246 -3.52 -0.66 25.89
C ALA A 246 -3.50 0.78 26.45
N GLU A 247 -2.36 1.22 26.98
CA GLU A 247 -2.19 2.56 27.55
C GLU A 247 -2.34 3.69 26.51
N THR A 248 -2.10 3.43 25.21
CA THR A 248 -2.34 4.42 24.16
C THR A 248 -3.80 4.86 24.06
N ARG A 249 -4.75 3.95 24.37
CA ARG A 249 -6.20 4.12 24.14
C ARG A 249 -6.59 4.50 22.71
N MET A 250 -5.67 4.34 21.76
CA MET A 250 -5.90 4.57 20.34
C MET A 250 -6.70 3.41 19.74
N THR A 251 -7.16 3.58 18.51
CA THR A 251 -7.68 2.44 17.74
C THR A 251 -6.56 1.42 17.55
N VAL A 252 -6.77 0.18 17.96
CA VAL A 252 -5.81 -0.91 17.78
C VAL A 252 -6.28 -1.77 16.61
N VAL A 253 -5.41 -1.98 15.63
CA VAL A 253 -5.64 -2.88 14.50
C VAL A 253 -4.72 -4.09 14.65
N VAL A 254 -5.31 -5.28 14.77
CA VAL A 254 -4.60 -6.55 14.95
C VAL A 254 -4.66 -7.36 13.66
N LEU A 255 -3.49 -7.65 13.10
CA LEU A 255 -3.33 -8.50 11.92
C LEU A 255 -2.90 -9.89 12.35
N MET A 256 -3.30 -10.93 11.61
CA MET A 256 -2.92 -12.32 11.87
C MET A 256 -3.33 -12.85 13.27
N GLY A 257 -4.28 -12.19 13.94
CA GLY A 257 -4.64 -12.47 15.33
C GLY A 257 -5.81 -13.41 15.56
N VAL A 258 -6.43 -13.99 14.51
CA VAL A 258 -7.69 -14.78 14.67
C VAL A 258 -7.57 -15.86 15.74
N LYS A 259 -6.46 -16.61 15.75
CA LYS A 259 -6.25 -17.72 16.71
C LYS A 259 -5.91 -17.27 18.13
N THR A 260 -5.41 -16.05 18.28
CA THR A 260 -4.89 -15.47 19.52
C THR A 260 -5.79 -14.36 20.04
N LEU A 261 -6.93 -14.12 19.39
CA LEU A 261 -7.77 -12.95 19.66
C LEU A 261 -8.30 -12.95 21.10
N ALA A 262 -8.65 -14.11 21.64
CA ALA A 262 -9.07 -14.24 23.04
C ALA A 262 -7.96 -13.78 24.01
N SER A 263 -6.74 -14.30 23.85
CA SER A 263 -5.62 -13.91 24.73
C SER A 263 -5.18 -12.46 24.54
N ILE A 264 -5.29 -11.93 23.33
CA ILE A 264 -5.05 -10.51 23.04
C ILE A 264 -6.09 -9.63 23.75
N ALA A 265 -7.37 -9.98 23.67
CA ALA A 265 -8.44 -9.24 24.36
C ALA A 265 -8.24 -9.25 25.88
N ASP A 266 -7.95 -10.42 26.45
CA ASP A 266 -7.65 -10.58 27.88
C ASP A 266 -6.46 -9.72 28.32
N ALA A 267 -5.37 -9.73 27.54
CA ALA A 267 -4.18 -8.92 27.84
C ALA A 267 -4.46 -7.42 27.81
N LEU A 268 -5.20 -6.93 26.81
CA LEU A 268 -5.57 -5.53 26.71
C LEU A 268 -6.46 -5.09 27.88
N VAL A 269 -7.43 -5.92 28.27
CA VAL A 269 -8.30 -5.66 29.44
C VAL A 269 -7.49 -5.68 30.73
N ALA A 270 -6.58 -6.65 30.91
CA ALA A 270 -5.69 -6.74 32.07
C ALA A 270 -4.78 -5.51 32.21
N HIS A 271 -4.44 -4.85 31.10
CA HIS A 271 -3.65 -3.62 31.07
C HIS A 271 -4.50 -2.33 31.05
N GLY A 272 -5.79 -2.43 31.35
CA GLY A 272 -6.64 -1.27 31.68
C GLY A 272 -7.50 -0.75 30.53
N LEU A 273 -7.62 -1.48 29.42
CA LEU A 273 -8.63 -1.19 28.41
C LEU A 273 -10.02 -1.64 28.92
N ASP A 274 -11.05 -0.82 28.70
CA ASP A 274 -12.41 -1.15 29.13
C ASP A 274 -12.91 -2.40 28.38
N PRO A 275 -13.39 -3.47 29.07
CA PRO A 275 -13.97 -4.64 28.40
C PRO A 275 -15.15 -4.31 27.48
N GLU A 276 -15.84 -3.18 27.69
CA GLU A 276 -16.92 -2.69 26.82
C GLU A 276 -16.42 -1.92 25.60
N THR A 277 -15.10 -1.74 25.44
CA THR A 277 -14.52 -1.08 24.28
C THR A 277 -15.04 -1.74 23.00
N PRO A 278 -15.65 -0.98 22.08
CA PRO A 278 -16.15 -1.53 20.83
C PRO A 278 -15.04 -2.21 20.02
N ALA A 279 -15.33 -3.39 19.47
CA ALA A 279 -14.42 -4.15 18.63
C ALA A 279 -15.15 -4.75 17.42
N ALA A 280 -14.39 -5.00 16.35
CA ALA A 280 -14.89 -5.64 15.14
C ALA A 280 -13.83 -6.51 14.48
N SER A 281 -14.20 -7.69 13.99
CA SER A 281 -13.36 -8.55 13.17
C SER A 281 -13.93 -8.64 11.76
N VAL A 282 -13.08 -8.39 10.76
CA VAL A 282 -13.44 -8.36 9.34
C VAL A 282 -12.64 -9.43 8.61
N ALA A 283 -13.29 -10.48 8.11
CA ALA A 283 -12.70 -11.51 7.26
C ALA A 283 -12.93 -11.20 5.78
N ASP A 284 -12.00 -11.63 4.93
CA ASP A 284 -12.12 -11.56 3.46
C ASP A 284 -12.52 -10.17 2.94
N ALA A 285 -11.90 -9.13 3.50
CA ALA A 285 -12.27 -7.75 3.20
C ALA A 285 -12.19 -7.42 1.70
N GLY A 286 -13.27 -6.84 1.17
CA GLY A 286 -13.41 -6.49 -0.24
C GLY A 286 -13.74 -7.68 -1.16
N LEU A 287 -13.82 -8.90 -0.64
CA LEU A 287 -14.27 -10.06 -1.41
C LEU A 287 -15.77 -10.30 -1.20
N PRO A 288 -16.45 -11.00 -2.13
CA PRO A 288 -17.86 -11.39 -1.95
C PRO A 288 -18.12 -12.23 -0.69
N SER A 289 -17.09 -12.90 -0.15
CA SER A 289 -17.15 -13.66 1.11
C SER A 289 -16.93 -12.83 2.37
N GLN A 290 -16.83 -11.50 2.27
CA GLN A 290 -16.58 -10.62 3.41
C GLN A 290 -17.57 -10.88 4.55
N ARG A 291 -17.03 -11.09 5.76
CA ARG A 291 -17.80 -11.27 7.00
C ARG A 291 -17.35 -10.27 8.04
N VAL A 292 -18.30 -9.78 8.83
CA VAL A 292 -18.01 -8.82 9.90
C VAL A 292 -18.69 -9.27 11.20
N ALA A 293 -17.91 -9.42 12.26
CA ALA A 293 -18.38 -9.62 13.63
C ALA A 293 -18.13 -8.32 14.41
N ARG A 294 -19.12 -7.83 15.17
CA ARG A 294 -18.98 -6.64 16.03
C ARG A 294 -19.48 -6.94 17.43
N GLY A 295 -18.83 -6.38 18.44
CA GLY A 295 -19.23 -6.51 19.83
C GLY A 295 -18.25 -5.85 20.80
N PRO A 296 -18.48 -5.95 22.11
CA PRO A 296 -17.53 -5.46 23.11
C PRO A 296 -16.25 -6.33 23.08
N LEU A 297 -15.12 -5.74 23.45
CA LEU A 297 -13.81 -6.39 23.46
C LEU A 297 -13.81 -7.72 24.21
N ARG A 298 -14.49 -7.81 25.37
CA ARG A 298 -14.58 -9.05 26.15
C ARG A 298 -15.21 -10.24 25.41
N ASP A 299 -16.03 -9.97 24.40
CA ASP A 299 -16.82 -10.98 23.69
C ASP A 299 -16.34 -11.20 22.25
N ILE A 300 -15.42 -10.37 21.74
CA ILE A 300 -15.12 -10.30 20.30
C ILE A 300 -14.59 -11.61 19.72
N ALA A 301 -13.81 -12.38 20.48
CA ALA A 301 -13.32 -13.69 20.05
C ALA A 301 -14.47 -14.68 19.86
N ARG A 302 -15.36 -14.79 20.86
CA ARG A 302 -16.54 -15.67 20.80
C ARG A 302 -17.50 -15.28 19.68
N ILE A 303 -17.80 -13.98 19.54
CA ILE A 303 -18.66 -13.46 18.46
C ILE A 303 -18.01 -13.75 17.09
N GLY A 304 -16.68 -13.63 16.99
CA GLY A 304 -15.94 -14.00 15.78
C GLY A 304 -16.11 -15.48 15.41
N ASP A 305 -16.01 -16.39 16.38
CA ASP A 305 -16.20 -17.82 16.15
C ASP A 305 -17.64 -18.15 15.73
N GLU A 306 -18.64 -17.56 16.40
CA GLU A 306 -20.07 -17.72 16.07
C GLU A 306 -20.40 -17.20 14.66
N ALA A 307 -19.71 -16.15 14.19
CA ALA A 307 -19.84 -15.59 12.86
C ALA A 307 -18.99 -16.29 11.78
N ASP A 308 -18.22 -17.32 12.15
CA ASP A 308 -17.26 -18.04 11.31
C ASP A 308 -16.20 -17.11 10.68
N ILE A 309 -15.63 -16.22 11.49
CA ILE A 309 -14.49 -15.38 11.08
C ILE A 309 -13.24 -16.26 10.94
N ARG A 310 -12.78 -16.44 9.71
CA ARG A 310 -11.58 -17.22 9.37
C ARG A 310 -10.47 -16.33 8.80
N PRO A 311 -9.19 -16.74 8.90
CA PRO A 311 -8.11 -16.05 8.20
C PRO A 311 -8.30 -16.10 6.67
N PRO A 312 -7.97 -15.02 5.94
CA PRO A 312 -7.43 -13.75 6.44
C PRO A 312 -8.51 -12.84 7.07
N ALA A 313 -8.23 -12.35 8.27
CA ALA A 313 -9.09 -11.39 8.96
C ALA A 313 -8.27 -10.33 9.72
N VAL A 314 -8.88 -9.16 9.89
CA VAL A 314 -8.34 -8.02 10.62
C VAL A 314 -9.30 -7.68 11.75
N THR A 315 -8.78 -7.52 12.97
CA THR A 315 -9.58 -7.07 14.12
C THR A 315 -9.24 -5.62 14.45
N VAL A 316 -10.26 -4.82 14.69
CA VAL A 316 -10.17 -3.41 15.10
C VAL A 316 -10.78 -3.29 16.49
N ILE A 317 -10.09 -2.63 17.40
CA ILE A 317 -10.50 -2.44 18.79
C ILE A 317 -10.39 -0.94 19.10
N GLY A 318 -11.47 -0.34 19.57
CA GLY A 318 -11.50 1.07 19.94
C GLY A 318 -12.82 1.74 19.60
N HIS A 319 -13.02 2.92 20.17
CA HIS A 319 -14.23 3.72 20.00
C HIS A 319 -14.53 4.08 18.53
N SER A 320 -13.53 4.03 17.64
CA SER A 320 -13.71 4.30 16.21
C SER A 320 -14.63 3.30 15.52
N VAL A 321 -14.76 2.07 16.05
CA VAL A 321 -15.69 1.03 15.57
C VAL A 321 -17.15 1.49 15.62
N ALA A 322 -17.49 2.38 16.55
CA ALA A 322 -18.83 2.93 16.73
C ALA A 322 -18.98 4.39 16.22
N ALA A 323 -17.98 4.92 15.51
CA ALA A 323 -17.94 6.34 15.17
C ALA A 323 -18.89 6.75 14.03
N LEU A 324 -19.19 5.83 13.10
CA LEU A 324 -20.10 6.13 11.99
C LEU A 324 -21.54 5.80 12.35
N ARG A 325 -22.45 6.66 11.89
CA ARG A 325 -23.88 6.39 11.97
C ARG A 325 -24.23 5.22 11.04
N PRO A 326 -25.14 4.33 11.44
CA PRO A 326 -25.69 3.34 10.53
C PRO A 326 -26.24 4.03 9.28
N GLN A 327 -25.97 3.48 8.11
CA GLN A 327 -26.72 3.85 6.91
C GLN A 327 -28.03 3.06 6.94
N ASP A 328 -29.16 3.76 6.82
CA ASP A 328 -30.45 3.11 6.57
C ASP A 328 -30.40 2.50 5.17
N THR A 329 -29.95 1.25 5.08
CA THR A 329 -30.12 0.46 3.86
C THR A 329 -31.58 0.03 3.81
N GLY A 330 -32.44 0.93 3.33
CA GLY A 330 -33.84 0.61 3.09
C GLY A 330 -33.93 -0.69 2.32
N THR A 331 -34.56 -1.70 2.91
CA THR A 331 -34.92 -2.94 2.22
C THR A 331 -35.68 -2.59 0.95
N SER A 332 -35.03 -2.78 -0.20
CA SER A 332 -35.66 -2.86 -1.52
C SER A 332 -35.66 -4.31 -1.96
#